data_AF-A0A5K3G4E7-F1
#
_entry.id   AF-A0A5K3G4E7-F1
#
_cell.length_a   1.000
_cell.length_b   1.000
_cell.length_c   1.000
_cell.angle_alpha   90.00
_cell.angle_beta   90.00
_cell.angle_gamma   90.00
#
_symmetry.space_group_name_H-M   'P 1'
#
loop_
_entity.id
_entity.type
_entity.pdbx_description
1 polymer ?
#
loop_
_entity_poly.entity_id
_entity_poly.type
_entity_poly.pdbx_seq_one_letter_code
_entity_poly.pdbx_strand_id
1 'polypeptide(L)'
;MESAYPQEYLPLYHHNYASIRDFDEVDCSNAGAYTNGNVTDSHNVSDASFEIEHQMKLELPSDSVTVFKKLRINLNSMQVDIFDGRFSDTWGKQFVPYASARSCSTGTCRLGKFLINLEGTGFAVSRETVWRASRSQAFGHVTRIGDSKIVVGSCGGECGGCWPDPHLKLEPADKPHR
;
A
#
# COMPACT_ATOMS: atom_id res chain seq x y z
N MET A 1 14.31 -20.83 8.80
CA MET A 1 13.38 -21.92 9.17
C MET A 1 12.13 -21.73 8.34
N GLU A 2 11.87 -22.64 7.41
CA GLU A 2 10.69 -22.58 6.57
C GLU A 2 9.46 -22.99 7.41
N SER A 3 8.43 -22.16 7.38
CA SER A 3 7.21 -22.33 8.18
C SER A 3 6.57 -23.70 7.90
N ALA A 4 6.28 -24.48 8.95
CA ALA A 4 5.66 -25.81 8.88
C ALA A 4 4.18 -25.80 8.48
N TYR A 5 3.63 -24.64 8.10
CA TYR A 5 2.24 -24.48 7.70
C TYR A 5 2.11 -24.43 6.17
N PRO A 6 1.05 -25.03 5.59
CA PRO A 6 0.78 -24.91 4.16
C PRO A 6 0.69 -23.43 3.78
N GLN A 7 1.49 -23.04 2.79
CA GLN A 7 1.55 -21.67 2.30
C GLN A 7 0.45 -21.51 1.26
N GLU A 8 -0.56 -20.72 1.57
CA GLU A 8 -1.64 -20.43 0.64
C GLU A 8 -1.40 -19.09 -0.06
N TYR A 9 -1.78 -19.06 -1.33
CA TYR A 9 -1.64 -17.92 -2.20
C TYR A 9 -3.01 -17.42 -2.63
N LEU A 10 -3.37 -16.23 -2.16
CA LEU A 10 -4.58 -15.54 -2.58
C LEU A 10 -4.37 -14.96 -3.99
N PRO A 11 -5.12 -15.40 -5.02
CA PRO A 11 -5.06 -14.77 -6.33
C PRO A 11 -5.66 -13.36 -6.29
N LEU A 12 -5.03 -12.43 -7.02
CA LEU A 12 -5.50 -11.06 -7.19
C LEU A 12 -6.08 -10.90 -8.61
N TYR A 13 -7.29 -10.36 -8.71
CA TYR A 13 -8.01 -10.21 -9.99
C TYR A 13 -7.86 -8.82 -10.60
N HIS A 14 -7.35 -7.86 -9.82
CA HIS A 14 -7.15 -6.46 -10.21
C HIS A 14 -5.72 -6.01 -9.95
N HIS A 15 -5.39 -4.79 -10.38
CA HIS A 15 -4.07 -4.21 -10.18
C HIS A 15 -3.77 -4.04 -8.70
N ASN A 16 -2.60 -4.54 -8.30
CA ASN A 16 -2.08 -4.46 -6.95
C ASN A 16 -0.60 -4.12 -7.07
N TYR A 17 -0.17 -3.02 -6.47
CA TYR A 17 1.21 -2.57 -6.60
C TYR A 17 1.70 -1.79 -5.40
N ALA A 18 3.02 -1.69 -5.28
CA ALA A 18 3.73 -0.84 -4.35
C ALA A 18 4.88 -0.15 -5.09
N SER A 19 5.14 1.11 -4.76
CA SER A 19 6.17 1.90 -5.43
C SER A 19 6.94 2.80 -4.48
N ILE A 20 8.16 3.11 -4.89
CA ILE A 20 9.05 4.03 -4.19
C ILE A 20 9.58 5.10 -5.13
N ARG A 21 10.06 6.19 -4.54
CA ARG A 21 10.83 7.22 -5.24
C ARG A 21 12.15 7.52 -4.54
N ASP A 22 13.24 7.47 -5.29
CA ASP A 22 14.63 7.71 -4.94
C ASP A 22 15.23 8.74 -5.92
N PHE A 23 15.44 9.99 -5.49
CA PHE A 23 16.09 11.11 -6.24
C PHE A 23 15.29 11.74 -7.40
N ASP A 24 15.62 12.92 -7.97
CA ASP A 24 16.49 14.04 -7.60
C ASP A 24 15.70 15.11 -6.82
N GLU A 25 16.44 16.01 -6.18
CA GLU A 25 16.03 17.26 -5.52
C GLU A 25 15.08 18.10 -6.40
N VAL A 26 13.81 17.68 -6.49
CA VAL A 26 12.75 18.55 -6.97
C VAL A 26 12.35 19.41 -5.81
N ASP A 27 12.53 20.71 -6.01
CA ASP A 27 12.12 21.72 -5.05
C ASP A 27 10.60 21.63 -4.82
N CYS A 28 10.20 20.79 -3.87
CA CYS A 28 8.83 20.71 -3.37
C CYS A 28 8.55 21.88 -2.41
N SER A 29 9.33 22.96 -2.38
CA SER A 29 9.18 24.12 -1.47
C SER A 29 7.76 24.72 -1.46
N ASN A 30 7.03 24.63 -2.58
CA ASN A 30 5.64 25.09 -2.71
C ASN A 30 4.58 24.00 -2.45
N ALA A 31 4.99 22.74 -2.33
CA ALA A 31 4.08 21.64 -2.03
C ALA A 31 3.94 21.57 -0.51
N GLY A 32 2.74 21.89 0.00
CA GLY A 32 2.46 22.02 1.43
C GLY A 32 3.19 20.95 2.26
N ALA A 33 3.98 21.39 3.23
CA ALA A 33 4.72 20.50 4.10
C ALA A 33 3.72 19.79 5.02
N TYR A 34 3.56 18.47 4.86
CA TYR A 34 2.84 17.66 5.85
C TYR A 34 3.78 17.42 7.03
N THR A 35 3.97 18.47 7.84
CA THR A 35 4.71 18.37 9.09
C THR A 35 3.76 17.84 10.14
N ASN A 36 3.74 16.51 10.35
CA ASN A 36 3.29 15.91 11.61
C ASN A 36 3.67 14.43 11.79
N GLY A 37 4.53 13.86 10.94
CA GLY A 37 5.07 12.50 11.18
C GLY A 37 4.02 11.39 11.19
N ASN A 38 2.81 11.66 10.69
CA ASN A 38 1.66 10.76 10.82
C ASN A 38 1.19 10.29 9.46
N VAL A 39 0.75 9.03 9.44
CA VAL A 39 -0.01 8.46 8.33
C VAL A 39 -1.49 8.59 8.70
N THR A 40 -2.23 9.32 7.89
CA THR A 40 -3.69 9.46 8.07
C THR A 40 -4.41 8.31 7.38
N ASP A 41 -5.46 7.77 8.00
CA ASP A 41 -6.28 6.68 7.46
C ASP A 41 -7.74 7.15 7.38
N SER A 42 -8.30 7.14 6.17
CA SER A 42 -9.64 7.63 5.88
C SER A 42 -10.50 6.55 5.22
N HIS A 43 -11.81 6.59 5.48
CA HIS A 43 -12.77 5.66 4.92
C HIS A 43 -13.73 6.40 3.98
N ASN A 44 -13.77 5.98 2.72
CA ASN A 44 -14.71 6.46 1.72
C ASN A 44 -15.68 5.33 1.30
N VAL A 45 -16.98 5.62 1.31
CA VAL A 45 -18.05 4.66 1.02
C VAL A 45 -18.46 4.70 -0.46
N SER A 46 -18.04 5.72 -1.22
CA SER A 46 -18.39 5.86 -2.64
C SER A 46 -17.59 4.93 -3.56
N ASP A 47 -18.15 4.63 -4.72
CA ASP A 47 -17.52 3.92 -5.83
C ASP A 47 -16.29 4.71 -6.34
N ALA A 48 -15.08 4.28 -5.98
CA ALA A 48 -13.86 5.02 -6.24
C ALA A 48 -13.19 4.66 -7.58
N SER A 49 -13.93 4.01 -8.48
CA SER A 49 -13.47 3.70 -9.83
C SER A 49 -12.84 4.92 -10.53
N PHE A 50 -13.45 6.11 -10.39
CA PHE A 50 -12.90 7.35 -10.94
C PHE A 50 -11.64 7.87 -10.21
N GLU A 51 -11.54 7.70 -8.89
CA GLU A 51 -10.37 8.15 -8.12
C GLU A 51 -9.14 7.25 -8.35
N ILE A 52 -9.36 5.95 -8.49
CA ILE A 52 -8.31 4.97 -8.79
C ILE A 52 -7.71 5.23 -10.18
N GLU A 53 -8.56 5.48 -11.19
CA GLU A 53 -8.09 5.83 -12.54
C GLU A 53 -7.28 7.12 -12.53
N HIS A 54 -7.72 8.17 -11.83
CA HIS A 54 -7.01 9.45 -11.80
C HIS A 54 -5.67 9.37 -11.06
N GLN A 55 -5.61 8.61 -9.95
CA GLN A 55 -4.36 8.39 -9.21
C GLN A 55 -3.33 7.55 -9.96
N MET A 56 -3.77 6.68 -10.89
CA MET A 56 -2.91 5.93 -11.81
C MET A 56 -2.43 6.75 -13.01
N LYS A 57 -3.15 7.83 -13.40
CA LYS A 57 -2.96 8.50 -14.70
C LYS A 57 -1.96 9.66 -14.72
N LEU A 58 -1.25 9.93 -13.62
CA LEU A 58 -0.46 11.16 -13.49
C LEU A 58 0.79 10.94 -12.61
N GLU A 59 1.67 10.03 -13.01
CA GLU A 59 2.87 9.75 -12.21
C GLU A 59 4.08 9.50 -13.12
N LEU A 60 5.08 10.38 -13.03
CA LEU A 60 6.45 10.16 -13.49
C LEU A 60 6.94 8.76 -13.07
N PRO A 61 7.83 8.09 -13.84
CA PRO A 61 8.27 6.74 -13.52
C PRO A 61 8.77 6.69 -12.07
N SER A 62 8.15 5.84 -11.26
CA SER A 62 8.68 5.55 -9.92
C SER A 62 10.03 4.85 -10.07
N ASP A 63 10.96 5.09 -9.15
CA ASP A 63 12.30 4.49 -9.21
C ASP A 63 12.26 2.98 -9.04
N SER A 64 11.26 2.48 -8.31
CA SER A 64 10.86 1.08 -8.40
C SER A 64 9.36 0.92 -8.17
N VAL A 65 8.76 -0.01 -8.91
CA VAL A 65 7.38 -0.46 -8.77
C VAL A 65 7.38 -1.98 -8.75
N THR A 66 6.71 -2.57 -7.76
CA THR A 66 6.42 -4.00 -7.73
C THR A 66 4.92 -4.22 -7.89
N VAL A 67 4.52 -5.01 -8.88
CA VAL A 67 3.13 -5.42 -9.13
C VAL A 67 2.94 -6.87 -8.71
N PHE A 68 1.84 -7.16 -8.02
CA PHE A 68 1.56 -8.45 -7.40
C PHE A 68 0.39 -9.15 -8.09
N LYS A 69 0.56 -10.46 -8.35
CA LYS A 69 -0.49 -11.33 -8.92
C LYS A 69 -1.11 -12.27 -7.89
N LYS A 70 -0.35 -12.61 -6.84
CA LYS A 70 -0.81 -13.40 -5.70
C LYS A 70 -0.15 -12.92 -4.41
N LEU A 71 -0.84 -13.11 -3.29
CA LEU A 71 -0.32 -12.78 -1.95
C LEU A 71 -0.19 -14.06 -1.12
N ARG A 72 0.93 -14.21 -0.41
CA ARG A 72 1.07 -15.27 0.58
C ARG A 72 0.32 -14.88 1.85
N ILE A 73 -0.59 -15.74 2.27
CA ILE A 73 -1.45 -15.53 3.45
C ILE A 73 -1.26 -16.67 4.45
N ASN A 74 -1.23 -16.30 5.73
CA ASN A 74 -1.35 -17.24 6.83
C ASN A 74 -2.84 -17.39 7.17
N LEU A 75 -3.42 -18.56 6.91
CA LEU A 75 -4.84 -18.80 7.16
C LEU A 75 -5.26 -18.76 8.64
N ASN A 76 -4.33 -19.02 9.58
CA ASN A 76 -4.66 -19.00 11.00
C ASN A 76 -4.79 -17.57 11.54
N SER A 77 -3.92 -16.67 11.08
CA SER A 77 -3.89 -15.27 11.53
C SER A 77 -4.55 -14.30 10.55
N MET A 78 -4.86 -14.77 9.34
CA MET A 78 -5.28 -13.96 8.18
C MET A 78 -4.29 -12.83 7.84
N GLN A 79 -3.00 -13.04 8.12
CA GLN A 79 -1.94 -12.07 7.85
C GLN A 79 -1.29 -12.31 6.48
N VAL A 80 -1.03 -11.24 5.76
CA VAL A 80 -0.28 -11.25 4.50
C VAL A 80 1.22 -11.11 4.78
N ASP A 81 2.04 -11.95 4.15
CA ASP A 81 3.49 -11.79 4.11
C ASP A 81 3.83 -10.72 3.05
N ILE A 82 3.94 -9.46 3.48
CA ILE A 82 4.16 -8.32 2.56
C ILE A 82 5.52 -8.35 1.86
N PHE A 83 6.45 -9.21 2.31
CA PHE A 83 7.78 -9.35 1.73
C PHE A 83 7.89 -10.53 0.75
N ASP A 84 6.82 -11.34 0.58
CA ASP A 84 6.84 -12.44 -0.40
C ASP A 84 6.65 -11.92 -1.84
N GLY A 85 7.74 -11.90 -2.60
CA GLY A 85 7.78 -11.51 -4.00
C GLY A 85 7.62 -12.66 -5.02
N ARG A 86 7.26 -13.88 -4.61
CA ARG A 86 7.25 -15.05 -5.52
C ARG A 86 6.32 -14.92 -6.72
N PHE A 87 5.24 -14.14 -6.60
CA PHE A 87 4.27 -13.89 -7.67
C PHE A 87 4.15 -12.40 -8.00
N SER A 88 5.26 -11.67 -7.94
CA SER A 88 5.33 -10.27 -8.33
C SER A 88 6.34 -10.02 -9.45
N ASP A 89 6.11 -8.95 -10.20
CA ASP A 89 7.05 -8.39 -11.17
C ASP A 89 7.53 -7.04 -10.65
N THR A 90 8.84 -6.80 -10.70
CA THR A 90 9.42 -5.51 -10.29
C THR A 90 10.05 -4.82 -11.48
N TRP A 91 9.67 -3.56 -11.71
CA TRP A 91 10.37 -2.65 -12.60
C TRP A 91 11.11 -1.62 -11.76
N GLY A 92 12.41 -1.46 -12.01
CA GLY A 92 13.28 -0.55 -11.26
C GLY A 92 14.42 -1.27 -10.55
N LYS A 93 15.01 -0.59 -9.56
CA LYS A 93 16.24 -1.02 -8.88
C LYS A 93 16.01 -2.02 -7.75
N GLN A 94 14.85 -2.00 -7.10
CA GLN A 94 14.60 -2.81 -5.91
C GLN A 94 13.15 -3.27 -5.78
N PHE A 95 12.96 -4.45 -5.17
CA PHE A 95 11.64 -4.93 -4.76
C PHE A 95 11.01 -3.97 -3.74
N VAL A 96 9.74 -3.65 -3.94
CA VAL A 96 8.94 -2.85 -3.02
C VAL A 96 7.94 -3.76 -2.32
N PRO A 97 7.99 -3.89 -0.98
CA PRO A 97 7.06 -4.72 -0.23
C PRO A 97 5.60 -4.31 -0.48
N TYR A 98 4.71 -5.30 -0.47
CA TYR A 98 3.29 -5.08 -0.67
C TYR A 98 2.71 -4.12 0.37
N ALA A 99 1.70 -3.33 -0.02
CA ALA A 99 1.06 -2.34 0.85
C ALA A 99 2.00 -1.27 1.44
N SER A 100 3.21 -1.09 0.88
CA SER A 100 4.19 -0.12 1.36
C SER A 100 4.48 0.95 0.32
N ALA A 101 4.94 2.11 0.79
CA ALA A 101 5.34 3.22 -0.06
C ALA A 101 6.46 4.01 0.62
N ARG A 102 7.41 4.55 -0.16
CA ARG A 102 8.54 5.36 0.32
C ARG A 102 8.88 6.46 -0.67
N SER A 103 9.32 7.62 -0.17
CA SER A 103 9.92 8.65 -1.02
C SER A 103 11.07 9.38 -0.33
N CYS A 104 12.14 9.60 -1.10
CA CYS A 104 13.26 10.47 -0.73
C CYS A 104 12.98 11.97 -0.87
N SER A 105 11.80 12.39 -1.34
CA SER A 105 11.43 13.80 -1.39
C SER A 105 11.17 14.38 0.00
N THR A 106 11.49 15.67 0.16
CA THR A 106 11.23 16.44 1.39
C THR A 106 9.80 17.00 1.46
N GLY A 107 9.08 17.07 0.33
CA GLY A 107 7.69 17.52 0.27
C GLY A 107 6.74 16.50 -0.34
N THR A 108 5.47 16.90 -0.48
CA THR A 108 4.35 16.06 -0.97
C THR A 108 4.32 15.84 -2.48
N CYS A 109 5.17 16.53 -3.23
CA CYS A 109 5.05 16.58 -4.67
C CYS A 109 5.37 15.25 -5.37
N ARG A 110 6.12 14.35 -4.71
CA ARG A 110 6.56 13.06 -5.26
C ARG A 110 6.57 11.97 -4.21
N LEU A 111 5.40 11.54 -3.74
CA LEU A 111 5.30 10.41 -2.80
C LEU A 111 5.45 9.07 -3.54
N GLY A 112 5.86 8.03 -2.80
CA GLY A 112 5.67 6.65 -3.22
C GLY A 112 4.20 6.27 -3.03
N LYS A 113 3.73 5.26 -3.74
CA LYS A 113 2.31 4.87 -3.73
C LYS A 113 2.12 3.37 -3.59
N PHE A 114 0.97 2.95 -3.09
CA PHE A 114 0.52 1.57 -3.21
C PHE A 114 -0.97 1.50 -3.51
N LEU A 115 -1.37 0.41 -4.16
CA LEU A 115 -2.75 0.03 -4.40
C LEU A 115 -2.95 -1.41 -3.94
N ILE A 116 -3.92 -1.58 -3.05
CA ILE A 116 -4.51 -2.85 -2.67
C ILE A 116 -5.89 -2.88 -3.32
N ASN A 117 -6.14 -3.89 -4.16
CA ASN A 117 -7.47 -4.19 -4.68
C ASN A 117 -7.75 -5.69 -4.50
N LEU A 118 -8.62 -5.99 -3.54
CA LEU A 118 -9.07 -7.33 -3.15
C LEU A 118 -10.49 -7.63 -3.68
N GLU A 119 -10.99 -6.83 -4.62
CA GLU A 119 -12.28 -7.11 -5.24
C GLU A 119 -12.26 -8.49 -5.92
N GLY A 120 -13.39 -9.21 -5.79
CA GLY A 120 -13.52 -10.58 -6.28
C GLY A 120 -12.78 -11.64 -5.46
N THR A 121 -11.94 -11.28 -4.49
CA THR A 121 -11.20 -12.27 -3.68
C THR A 121 -11.97 -12.78 -2.46
N GLY A 122 -13.10 -12.16 -2.12
CA GLY A 122 -13.89 -12.47 -0.91
C GLY A 122 -13.29 -11.92 0.40
N PHE A 123 -12.23 -11.11 0.31
CA PHE A 123 -11.55 -10.51 1.46
C PHE A 123 -11.52 -8.99 1.37
N ALA A 124 -11.40 -8.34 2.51
CA ALA A 124 -11.13 -6.92 2.66
C ALA A 124 -9.96 -6.73 3.63
N VAL A 125 -9.31 -5.57 3.58
CA VAL A 125 -8.30 -5.21 4.58
C VAL A 125 -9.01 -4.96 5.91
N SER A 126 -8.61 -5.69 6.93
CA SER A 126 -9.17 -5.56 8.28
C SER A 126 -8.98 -4.14 8.82
N ARG A 127 -9.96 -3.66 9.59
CA ARG A 127 -9.85 -2.42 10.37
C ARG A 127 -8.75 -2.46 11.43
N GLU A 128 -8.26 -3.65 11.81
CA GLU A 128 -7.11 -3.81 12.71
C GLU A 128 -5.77 -3.47 12.03
N THR A 129 -5.73 -3.48 10.69
CA THR A 129 -4.53 -3.06 9.95
C THR A 129 -4.36 -1.56 10.12
N VAL A 130 -3.18 -1.10 10.52
CA VAL A 130 -2.83 0.32 10.62
C VAL A 130 -1.52 0.56 9.89
N TRP A 131 -1.44 1.62 9.09
CA TRP A 131 -0.19 2.05 8.48
C TRP A 131 0.56 2.98 9.41
N ARG A 132 1.85 2.73 9.59
CA ARG A 132 2.73 3.59 10.39
C ARG A 132 3.85 4.18 9.56
N ALA A 133 4.23 5.38 9.96
CA ALA A 133 5.39 6.07 9.42
C ALA A 133 6.68 5.35 9.82
N SER A 134 7.62 5.25 8.89
CA SER A 134 8.92 4.59 9.09
C SER A 134 9.85 5.34 10.04
N ARG A 135 9.66 6.65 10.14
CA ARG A 135 10.46 7.60 10.93
C ARG A 135 9.64 8.86 11.19
N SER A 136 10.07 9.73 12.10
CA SER A 136 9.33 10.92 12.50
C SER A 136 9.13 11.96 11.38
N GLN A 137 10.00 11.96 10.38
CA GLN A 137 9.90 12.83 9.20
C GLN A 137 9.03 12.22 8.10
N ALA A 138 8.65 10.95 8.23
CA ALA A 138 7.80 10.29 7.26
C ALA A 138 6.33 10.65 7.50
N PHE A 139 5.57 10.82 6.43
CA PHE A 139 4.15 11.10 6.48
C PHE A 139 3.43 10.36 5.35
N GLY A 140 2.11 10.29 5.45
CA GLY A 140 1.32 9.71 4.38
C GLY A 140 -0.18 9.83 4.56
N HIS A 141 -0.89 9.40 3.53
CA HIS A 141 -2.33 9.26 3.53
C HIS A 141 -2.70 7.89 2.98
N VAL A 142 -3.65 7.26 3.64
CA VAL A 142 -4.26 6.00 3.25
C VAL A 142 -5.77 6.22 3.16
N THR A 143 -6.35 5.77 2.05
CA THR A 143 -7.78 5.84 1.80
C THR A 143 -8.31 4.44 1.57
N ARG A 144 -9.30 4.05 2.35
CA ARG A 144 -10.04 2.78 2.22
C ARG A 144 -11.34 3.04 1.48
N ILE A 145 -11.62 2.21 0.51
CA ILE A 145 -12.77 2.34 -0.39
C ILE A 145 -13.54 1.02 -0.39
N GLY A 146 -14.88 1.11 -0.48
CA GLY A 146 -15.74 -0.06 -0.67
C GLY A 146 -15.55 -1.09 0.44
N ASP A 147 -15.71 -0.64 1.69
CA ASP A 147 -15.49 -1.43 2.90
C ASP A 147 -14.08 -2.02 3.02
N SER A 148 -13.07 -1.27 2.56
CA SER A 148 -11.65 -1.68 2.58
C SER A 148 -11.32 -2.85 1.65
N LYS A 149 -12.17 -3.13 0.65
CA LYS A 149 -11.82 -4.01 -0.49
C LYS A 149 -10.73 -3.37 -1.35
N ILE A 150 -10.73 -2.05 -1.41
CA ILE A 150 -9.70 -1.26 -2.07
C ILE A 150 -9.04 -0.37 -1.02
N VAL A 151 -7.71 -0.30 -1.03
CA VAL A 151 -6.94 0.63 -0.21
C VAL A 151 -5.86 1.27 -1.06
N VAL A 152 -5.84 2.60 -1.10
CA VAL A 152 -4.81 3.37 -1.78
C VAL A 152 -3.99 4.11 -0.74
N GLY A 153 -2.67 4.14 -0.91
CA GLY A 153 -1.81 4.93 -0.05
C GLY A 153 -0.76 5.72 -0.81
N SER A 154 -0.36 6.84 -0.22
CA SER A 154 0.75 7.68 -0.67
C SER A 154 1.60 8.09 0.52
N CYS A 155 2.90 7.77 0.50
CA CYS A 155 3.80 7.99 1.64
C CYS A 155 5.19 8.46 1.20
N GLY A 156 5.87 9.20 2.08
CA GLY A 156 7.18 9.79 1.80
C GLY A 156 7.74 10.57 2.99
N GLY A 157 8.72 11.44 2.72
CA GLY A 157 9.31 12.36 3.70
C GLY A 157 10.73 11.95 4.10
N GLU A 158 11.74 12.60 3.50
CA GLU A 158 13.18 12.37 3.75
C GLU A 158 13.59 10.88 3.69
N CYS A 159 13.30 10.21 2.59
CA CYS A 159 13.53 8.77 2.42
C CYS A 159 12.72 7.91 3.40
N GLY A 160 11.72 8.53 4.04
CA GLY A 160 10.73 7.89 4.85
C GLY A 160 9.58 7.31 4.01
N GLY A 161 8.80 6.47 4.66
CA GLY A 161 7.70 5.76 4.04
C GLY A 161 6.68 5.30 5.06
N CYS A 162 5.76 4.46 4.61
CA CYS A 162 4.79 3.80 5.48
C CYS A 162 4.56 2.35 5.07
N TRP A 163 4.13 1.54 6.04
CA TRP A 163 3.72 0.15 5.84
C TRP A 163 2.76 -0.27 6.96
N PRO A 164 2.02 -1.37 6.78
CA PRO A 164 1.21 -1.98 7.82
C PRO A 164 2.05 -2.43 9.02
N ASP A 165 1.73 -1.97 10.23
CA ASP A 165 2.41 -2.33 11.48
C ASP A 165 1.39 -2.53 12.61
N PRO A 166 1.32 -3.71 13.26
CA PRO A 166 2.29 -4.81 13.19
C PRO A 166 2.20 -5.68 11.94
N HIS A 167 1.01 -5.79 11.32
CA HIS A 167 0.79 -6.69 10.18
C HIS A 167 -0.28 -6.14 9.24
N LEU A 168 -0.24 -6.59 7.97
CA LEU A 168 -1.38 -6.49 7.05
C LEU A 168 -2.32 -7.67 7.32
N LYS A 169 -3.48 -7.38 7.92
CA LYS A 169 -4.50 -8.39 8.25
C LYS A 169 -5.69 -8.28 7.31
N LEU A 170 -6.19 -9.42 6.84
CA LEU A 170 -7.41 -9.52 6.04
C LEU A 170 -8.58 -9.98 6.90
N GLU A 171 -9.79 -9.62 6.50
CA GLU A 171 -11.03 -10.18 7.03
C GLU A 171 -11.99 -10.55 5.89
N PRO A 172 -12.94 -11.49 6.11
CA PRO A 172 -13.97 -11.78 5.11
C PRO A 172 -14.74 -10.52 4.75
N ALA A 173 -14.88 -10.25 3.45
CA ALA A 173 -15.53 -9.03 2.96
C ALA A 173 -17.05 -9.01 3.20
N ASP A 174 -17.66 -10.20 3.30
CA ASP A 174 -19.09 -10.37 3.53
C ASP A 174 -19.31 -10.81 4.98
N LYS A 175 -19.47 -9.85 5.89
CA LYS A 175 -20.18 -10.15 7.15
C LYS A 175 -21.68 -10.00 6.85
N PRO A 176 -22.49 -11.07 6.90
CA PRO A 176 -23.93 -10.86 6.93
C PRO A 176 -24.24 -9.98 8.14
N HIS A 177 -24.85 -8.82 7.89
CA HIS A 177 -25.43 -8.01 8.95
C HIS A 177 -26.42 -8.89 9.71
N ARG A 178 -26.03 -9.33 10.90
CA ARG A 178 -26.92 -10.01 11.83
C ARG A 178 -27.37 -9.01 12.89
#